data_AF-A0A7Y8FLD2-F1
#
_entry.id   AF-A0A7Y8FLD2-F1
#
_cell.length_a   1.000
_cell.length_b   1.000
_cell.length_c   1.000
_cell.angle_alpha   90.00
_cell.angle_beta   90.00
_cell.angle_gamma   90.00
#
_symmetry.space_group_name_H-M   'P 1'
#
loop_
_entity.id
_entity.type
_entity.pdbx_description
1 polymer ?
#
loop_
_entity_poly.entity_id
_entity_poly.type
_entity_poly.pdbx_seq_one_letter_code
_entity_poly.pdbx_strand_id
1 'polypeptide(L)'
;VLLPETLHAYGPWVEQLRDDPARAGERAALAQALLQHKAHTTALAWLAGATVHAILADQFSDQGQLTHNQLQALVKMSRDKALQADLPGQALKRTPVVSLEHLGDTREWAAPAAGSRPIFDAAPLEDQRYLVALGESGVMVVDAAGTMLFHFAVPAQKIVIAHSRQVALVLIWRGNVWRVSKLDLVNRVAKDLGMLAMDVFAHAFDGSNWTIGKGPQLRVVDVDRGFETLWHVSDLPESVRAIKVDEHNEYLWLSAPGGCLMLWHYRLPERRLVSRESAFDIVATDFQVPSATAESAQYRIKHDYGTPTLILKQHGVRKRYRLPGNLPEEEWDESVSPFLFEDWLLISYRVEQHDTCWHVIHRASDRLCVTLHWPQSPAQLRRLGSDLLLFDGQGRLSHINIDNASQRNISLH
;
A
#
# COMPACT_ATOMS: atom_id res chain seq x y z
N VAL A 1 -17.38 19.01 16.33
CA VAL A 1 -17.31 18.71 17.78
C VAL A 1 -18.55 17.91 18.13
N LEU A 2 -18.41 16.60 18.35
CA LEU A 2 -19.54 15.73 18.73
C LEU A 2 -19.89 15.98 20.20
N LEU A 3 -21.12 16.37 20.48
CA LEU A 3 -21.61 16.62 21.83
C LEU A 3 -21.97 15.28 22.51
N PRO A 4 -21.79 15.14 23.84
CA PRO A 4 -22.08 13.90 24.58
C PRO A 4 -23.50 13.35 24.40
N GLU A 5 -24.46 14.20 24.03
CA GLU A 5 -25.87 13.83 23.87
C GLU A 5 -26.17 13.06 22.57
N THR A 6 -25.28 13.08 21.56
CA THR A 6 -25.51 12.34 20.30
C THR A 6 -25.22 10.85 20.41
N LEU A 7 -24.58 10.37 21.48
CA LEU A 7 -24.19 8.96 21.64
C LEU A 7 -25.36 7.99 21.75
N HIS A 8 -26.51 8.42 22.29
CA HIS A 8 -27.71 7.57 22.38
C HIS A 8 -28.28 7.21 21.00
N ALA A 9 -28.13 8.09 20.00
CA ALA A 9 -28.57 7.83 18.64
C ALA A 9 -27.75 6.72 17.95
N TYR A 10 -26.56 6.41 18.46
CA TYR A 10 -25.67 5.36 17.92
C TYR A 10 -25.83 4.02 18.63
N GLY A 11 -26.75 3.85 19.58
CA GLY A 11 -26.97 2.59 20.30
C GLY A 11 -27.10 1.36 19.38
N PRO A 12 -28.02 1.38 18.40
CA PRO A 12 -28.19 0.27 17.45
C PRO A 12 -26.92 -0.01 16.61
N TRP A 13 -26.17 1.04 16.25
CA TRP A 13 -24.91 0.89 15.52
C TRP A 13 -23.82 0.25 16.39
N VAL A 14 -23.73 0.64 17.67
CA VAL A 14 -22.79 0.04 18.63
C VAL A 14 -23.13 -1.43 18.89
N GLU A 15 -24.41 -1.80 18.95
CA GLU A 15 -24.84 -3.19 19.04
C GLU A 15 -24.43 -4.00 17.81
N GLN A 16 -24.68 -3.47 16.60
CA GLN A 16 -24.19 -4.11 15.37
C GLN A 16 -22.67 -4.23 15.35
N LEU A 17 -21.96 -3.20 15.81
CA LEU A 17 -20.51 -3.21 15.89
C LEU A 17 -20.00 -4.27 16.89
N ARG A 18 -20.70 -4.47 18.02
CA ARG A 18 -20.38 -5.48 19.02
C ARG A 18 -20.63 -6.90 18.50
N ASP A 19 -21.78 -7.10 17.84
CA ASP A 19 -22.32 -8.44 17.60
C ASP A 19 -21.93 -9.03 16.24
N ASP A 20 -21.60 -8.21 15.23
CA ASP A 20 -21.19 -8.69 13.91
C ASP A 20 -19.69 -9.03 13.86
N PRO A 21 -19.30 -10.32 13.74
CA PRO A 21 -17.90 -10.71 13.70
C PRO A 21 -17.12 -10.07 12.55
N ALA A 22 -17.78 -9.74 11.43
CA ALA A 22 -17.14 -9.15 10.25
C ALA A 22 -16.69 -7.70 10.45
N ARG A 23 -17.09 -7.05 11.55
CA ARG A 23 -16.76 -5.64 11.85
C ARG A 23 -15.56 -5.48 12.80
N ALA A 24 -14.66 -6.47 12.82
CA ALA A 24 -13.46 -6.45 13.66
C ALA A 24 -12.55 -5.24 13.38
N GLY A 25 -12.38 -4.86 12.11
CA GLY A 25 -11.61 -3.67 11.74
C GLY A 25 -12.18 -2.37 12.32
N GLU A 26 -13.51 -2.18 12.24
CA GLU A 26 -14.18 -1.03 12.83
C GLU A 26 -14.08 -1.01 14.35
N ARG A 27 -14.18 -2.18 15.01
CA ARG A 27 -13.94 -2.31 16.45
C ARG A 27 -12.52 -1.93 16.84
N ALA A 28 -11.53 -2.32 16.03
CA ALA A 28 -10.13 -1.95 16.25
C ALA A 28 -9.91 -0.43 16.12
N ALA A 29 -10.49 0.20 15.09
CA ALA A 29 -10.44 1.65 14.92
C ALA A 29 -11.09 2.40 16.09
N LEU A 30 -12.27 1.93 16.54
CA LEU A 30 -12.93 2.48 17.72
C LEU A 30 -12.08 2.34 18.98
N ALA A 31 -11.47 1.18 19.19
CA ALA A 31 -10.60 0.92 20.32
C ALA A 31 -9.38 1.86 20.34
N GLN A 32 -8.75 2.09 19.18
CA GLN A 32 -7.65 3.06 19.04
C GLN A 32 -8.12 4.49 19.33
N ALA A 33 -9.28 4.90 18.80
CA ALA A 33 -9.84 6.22 19.06
C ALA A 33 -10.14 6.43 20.56
N LEU A 34 -10.71 5.43 21.23
CA LEU A 34 -10.92 5.43 22.69
C LEU A 34 -9.61 5.61 23.46
N LEU A 35 -8.57 4.87 23.07
CA LEU A 35 -7.25 4.92 23.71
C LEU A 35 -6.52 6.26 23.52
N GLN A 36 -6.77 6.98 22.43
CA GLN A 36 -6.21 8.30 22.17
C GLN A 36 -6.88 9.40 23.00
N HIS A 37 -8.10 9.19 23.50
CA HIS A 37 -8.79 10.15 24.35
C HIS A 37 -8.23 10.15 25.78
N LYS A 38 -7.68 11.29 26.20
CA LYS A 38 -7.18 11.51 27.57
C LYS A 38 -8.28 11.74 28.62
N ALA A 39 -9.53 11.90 28.19
CA ALA A 39 -10.65 12.19 29.08
C ALA A 39 -11.35 10.90 29.54
N HIS A 40 -11.62 10.78 30.84
CA HIS A 40 -12.35 9.63 31.40
C HIS A 40 -13.80 9.99 31.70
N THR A 41 -14.60 10.19 30.65
CA THR A 41 -16.03 10.51 30.78
C THR A 41 -16.89 9.25 30.90
N THR A 42 -18.08 9.37 31.49
CA THR A 42 -19.05 8.27 31.62
C THR A 42 -19.48 7.73 30.26
N ALA A 43 -19.55 8.59 29.24
CA ALA A 43 -19.96 8.23 27.89
C ALA A 43 -18.91 7.35 27.19
N LEU A 44 -17.62 7.65 27.36
CA LEU A 44 -16.52 6.82 26.86
C LEU A 44 -16.43 5.49 27.61
N ALA A 45 -16.67 5.49 28.93
CA ALA A 45 -16.73 4.27 29.72
C ALA A 45 -17.86 3.33 29.27
N TRP A 46 -19.04 3.89 28.95
CA TRP A 46 -20.16 3.12 28.40
C TRP A 46 -19.82 2.51 27.05
N LEU A 47 -19.24 3.30 26.12
CA LEU A 47 -18.86 2.81 24.79
C LEU A 47 -17.80 1.70 24.88
N ALA A 48 -16.79 1.89 25.74
CA ALA A 48 -15.79 0.87 26.02
C ALA A 48 -16.44 -0.39 26.61
N GLY A 49 -17.34 -0.27 27.60
CA GLY A 49 -18.05 -1.40 28.18
C GLY A 49 -18.92 -2.16 27.19
N ALA A 50 -19.59 -1.46 26.27
CA ALA A 50 -20.40 -2.08 25.23
C ALA A 50 -19.58 -2.91 24.24
N THR A 51 -18.31 -2.57 24.00
CA THR A 51 -17.50 -3.16 22.92
C THR A 51 -16.31 -3.99 23.38
N VAL A 52 -15.87 -3.86 24.65
CA VAL A 52 -14.63 -4.46 25.16
C VAL A 52 -14.61 -5.99 25.05
N HIS A 53 -15.74 -6.66 25.26
CA HIS A 53 -15.83 -8.12 25.15
C HIS A 53 -15.60 -8.60 23.72
N ALA A 54 -16.20 -7.91 22.74
CA ALA A 54 -16.00 -8.21 21.32
C ALA A 54 -14.56 -7.91 20.90
N ILE A 55 -14.00 -6.79 21.36
CA ILE A 55 -12.59 -6.44 21.11
C ILE A 55 -11.65 -7.50 21.70
N LEU A 56 -11.92 -8.01 22.90
CA LEU A 56 -11.15 -9.09 23.50
C LEU A 56 -11.28 -10.39 22.69
N ALA A 57 -12.48 -10.75 22.25
CA ALA A 57 -12.70 -11.90 21.38
C ALA A 57 -11.90 -11.77 20.06
N ASP A 58 -11.82 -10.57 19.49
CA ASP A 58 -11.00 -10.29 18.31
C ASP A 58 -9.50 -10.51 18.59
N GLN A 59 -9.01 -10.13 19.78
CA GLN A 59 -7.62 -10.39 20.18
C GLN A 59 -7.29 -11.88 20.25
N PHE A 60 -8.24 -12.70 20.68
CA PHE A 60 -8.06 -14.15 20.75
C PHE A 60 -8.25 -14.85 19.40
N SER A 61 -8.81 -14.15 18.40
CA SER A 61 -9.11 -14.71 17.07
C SER A 61 -8.13 -14.24 15.98
N ASP A 62 -6.91 -13.82 16.36
CA ASP A 62 -5.87 -13.23 15.50
C ASP A 62 -6.24 -11.95 14.73
N GLN A 63 -7.45 -11.42 14.92
CA GLN A 63 -7.93 -10.16 14.30
C GLN A 63 -7.57 -8.91 15.11
N GLY A 64 -7.24 -9.08 16.39
CA GLY A 64 -6.91 -7.96 17.27
C GLY A 64 -5.51 -7.39 17.02
N GLN A 65 -5.35 -6.09 17.24
CA GLN A 65 -4.07 -5.37 17.03
C GLN A 65 -3.58 -4.61 18.27
N LEU A 66 -4.17 -4.87 19.45
CA LEU A 66 -3.89 -4.08 20.64
C LEU A 66 -2.80 -4.73 21.49
N THR A 67 -1.89 -3.92 22.02
CA THR A 67 -0.90 -4.37 23.00
C THR A 67 -1.57 -4.74 24.32
N HIS A 68 -0.88 -5.51 25.16
CA HIS A 68 -1.35 -5.85 26.51
C HIS A 68 -1.75 -4.62 27.33
N ASN A 69 -0.94 -3.56 27.31
CA ASN A 69 -1.20 -2.32 28.04
C ASN A 69 -2.43 -1.58 27.51
N GLN A 70 -2.62 -1.58 26.19
CA GLN A 70 -3.80 -0.98 25.56
C GLN A 70 -5.08 -1.76 25.90
N LEU A 71 -5.01 -3.09 25.93
CA LEU A 71 -6.14 -3.93 26.36
C LEU A 71 -6.49 -3.70 27.83
N GLN A 72 -5.49 -3.66 28.72
CA GLN A 72 -5.72 -3.31 30.12
C GLN A 72 -6.33 -1.91 30.27
N ALA A 73 -5.88 -0.93 29.47
CA ALA A 73 -6.42 0.41 29.51
C ALA A 73 -7.90 0.46 29.08
N LEU A 74 -8.30 -0.30 28.05
CA LEU A 74 -9.70 -0.43 27.63
C LEU A 74 -10.57 -1.14 28.66
N VAL A 75 -10.08 -2.25 29.24
CA VAL A 75 -10.78 -2.99 30.31
C VAL A 75 -10.92 -2.13 31.58
N LYS A 76 -9.94 -1.26 31.85
CA LYS A 76 -10.06 -0.26 32.92
C LYS A 76 -11.08 0.82 32.57
N MET A 77 -11.10 1.27 31.31
CA MET A 77 -12.03 2.29 30.82
C MET A 77 -13.49 1.82 30.86
N SER A 78 -13.77 0.55 30.56
CA SER A 78 -15.13 -0.01 30.60
C SER A 78 -15.78 0.04 31.97
N ARG A 79 -14.98 0.13 33.05
CA ARG A 79 -15.42 0.03 34.45
C ARG A 79 -16.15 -1.28 34.78
N ASP A 80 -15.98 -2.31 33.96
CA ASP A 80 -16.55 -3.63 34.21
C ASP A 80 -15.69 -4.37 35.25
N LYS A 81 -16.21 -4.44 36.48
CA LYS A 81 -15.52 -5.08 37.61
C LYS A 81 -15.43 -6.59 37.47
N ALA A 82 -16.40 -7.23 36.81
CA ALA A 82 -16.40 -8.66 36.61
C ALA A 82 -15.30 -9.03 35.60
N LEU A 83 -15.28 -8.34 34.46
CA LEU A 83 -14.25 -8.54 33.44
C LEU A 83 -12.84 -8.25 33.98
N GLN A 84 -12.68 -7.23 34.84
CA GLN A 84 -11.39 -6.93 35.49
C GLN A 84 -10.91 -8.01 36.44
N ALA A 85 -11.84 -8.70 37.12
CA ALA A 85 -11.51 -9.79 38.04
C ALA A 85 -11.22 -11.09 37.29
N ASP A 86 -11.92 -11.35 36.19
CA ASP A 86 -11.85 -12.58 35.43
C ASP A 86 -10.68 -12.63 34.43
N LEU A 87 -10.10 -11.48 34.05
CA LEU A 87 -8.97 -11.44 33.11
C LEU A 87 -7.67 -11.93 33.79
N PRO A 88 -7.13 -13.10 33.42
CA PRO A 88 -5.83 -13.54 33.94
C PRO A 88 -4.75 -12.65 33.33
N GLY A 89 -3.92 -11.99 34.15
CA GLY A 89 -2.89 -11.06 33.68
C GLY A 89 -1.89 -11.63 32.65
N GLN A 90 -1.78 -12.97 32.55
CA GLN A 90 -0.94 -13.65 31.56
C GLN A 90 -1.70 -14.14 30.30
N ALA A 91 -3.04 -14.25 30.34
CA ALA A 91 -3.84 -14.79 29.23
C ALA A 91 -3.89 -13.89 28.00
N LEU A 92 -3.49 -12.62 28.16
CA LEU A 92 -3.43 -11.63 27.09
C LEU A 92 -2.06 -11.53 26.41
N LYS A 93 -1.10 -12.40 26.75
CA LYS A 93 0.22 -12.37 26.11
C LYS A 93 0.11 -12.94 24.69
N ARG A 94 0.00 -12.06 23.71
CA ARG A 94 0.14 -12.43 22.31
C ARG A 94 1.60 -12.85 22.05
N THR A 95 1.80 -13.81 21.15
CA THR A 95 3.09 -13.98 20.48
C THR A 95 3.46 -12.63 19.87
N PRO A 96 4.63 -12.07 20.18
CA PRO A 96 5.02 -10.78 19.64
C PRO A 96 4.99 -10.86 18.11
N VAL A 97 4.26 -9.94 17.50
CA VAL A 97 4.33 -9.72 16.06
C VAL A 97 5.72 -9.17 15.79
N VAL A 98 6.53 -9.92 15.04
CA VAL A 98 7.89 -9.53 14.70
C VAL A 98 7.87 -8.96 13.29
N SER A 99 8.31 -7.71 13.14
CA SER A 99 8.44 -7.11 11.83
C SER A 99 9.57 -7.74 11.04
N LEU A 100 9.49 -7.61 9.71
CA LEU A 100 10.39 -8.26 8.77
C LEU A 100 11.86 -7.83 8.99
N GLU A 101 12.09 -6.59 9.44
CA GLU A 101 13.42 -6.04 9.78
C GLU A 101 14.01 -6.60 11.09
N HIS A 102 13.24 -7.35 11.88
CA HIS A 102 13.68 -8.00 13.11
C HIS A 102 13.80 -9.52 12.99
N LEU A 103 13.46 -10.11 11.84
CA LEU A 103 13.74 -11.53 11.59
C LEU A 103 15.23 -11.84 11.63
N GLY A 104 15.64 -12.85 12.42
CA GLY A 104 17.06 -13.23 12.52
C GLY A 104 17.66 -13.72 11.21
N ASP A 105 16.91 -14.56 10.47
CA ASP A 105 17.35 -15.20 9.24
C ASP A 105 16.58 -14.68 8.01
N THR A 106 17.22 -14.71 6.85
CA THR A 106 16.57 -14.44 5.55
C THR A 106 15.51 -15.50 5.28
N ARG A 107 14.30 -15.06 4.90
CA ARG A 107 13.21 -15.96 4.50
C ARG A 107 13.26 -16.25 3.01
N GLU A 108 13.27 -17.54 2.67
CA GLU A 108 13.06 -18.01 1.31
C GLU A 108 11.57 -18.25 1.09
N TRP A 109 11.00 -17.52 0.14
CA TRP A 109 9.59 -17.57 -0.23
C TRP A 109 9.42 -17.85 -1.71
N ALA A 110 8.25 -18.35 -2.08
CA ALA A 110 7.92 -18.65 -3.47
C ALA A 110 6.56 -18.03 -3.84
N ALA A 111 6.41 -17.69 -5.12
CA ALA A 111 5.13 -17.30 -5.69
C ALA A 111 4.10 -18.44 -5.63
N PRO A 112 2.80 -18.14 -5.64
CA PRO A 112 1.76 -19.16 -5.78
C PRO A 112 1.83 -19.90 -7.13
N ALA A 113 1.08 -21.00 -7.23
CA ALA A 113 0.77 -21.59 -8.53
C ALA A 113 0.03 -20.59 -9.43
N ALA A 114 0.16 -20.75 -10.74
CA ALA A 114 -0.60 -19.93 -11.70
C ALA A 114 -2.11 -20.11 -11.49
N GLY A 115 -2.85 -19.01 -11.61
CA GLY A 115 -4.30 -19.00 -11.71
C GLY A 115 -4.78 -19.18 -13.15
N SER A 116 -6.03 -18.80 -13.41
CA SER A 116 -6.63 -18.75 -14.74
C SER A 116 -6.91 -17.31 -15.22
N ARG A 117 -6.89 -16.33 -14.30
CA ARG A 117 -7.28 -14.94 -14.59
C ARG A 117 -6.09 -13.99 -14.47
N PRO A 118 -5.74 -13.23 -15.52
CA PRO A 118 -4.65 -12.26 -15.46
C PRO A 118 -4.95 -11.14 -14.46
N ILE A 119 -3.96 -10.77 -13.64
CA ILE A 119 -4.05 -9.64 -12.70
C ILE A 119 -3.29 -8.45 -13.29
N PHE A 120 -4.01 -7.36 -13.56
CA PHE A 120 -3.44 -6.13 -14.11
C PHE A 120 -3.03 -5.13 -13.03
N ASP A 121 -3.77 -5.10 -11.93
CA ASP A 121 -3.47 -4.34 -10.72
C ASP A 121 -4.19 -4.98 -9.52
N ALA A 122 -3.67 -4.78 -8.32
CA ALA A 122 -4.27 -5.26 -7.09
C ALA A 122 -4.05 -4.27 -5.93
N ALA A 123 -4.99 -4.20 -4.99
CA ALA A 123 -4.84 -3.42 -3.77
C ALA A 123 -5.37 -4.23 -2.56
N PRO A 124 -4.68 -4.20 -1.41
CA PRO A 124 -5.19 -4.84 -0.22
C PRO A 124 -6.34 -4.00 0.34
N LEU A 125 -7.37 -4.69 0.83
CA LEU A 125 -8.50 -4.11 1.55
C LEU A 125 -8.38 -4.46 3.05
N GLU A 126 -9.36 -4.06 3.83
CA GLU A 126 -9.51 -4.50 5.21
C GLU A 126 -9.90 -6.00 5.27
N ASP A 127 -9.69 -6.61 6.43
CA ASP A 127 -10.05 -8.01 6.72
C ASP A 127 -9.42 -9.04 5.78
N GLN A 128 -8.19 -8.78 5.32
CA GLN A 128 -7.42 -9.69 4.46
C GLN A 128 -8.10 -9.96 3.11
N ARG A 129 -8.89 -8.99 2.63
CA ARG A 129 -9.50 -9.01 1.30
C ARG A 129 -8.62 -8.26 0.31
N TYR A 130 -8.86 -8.49 -0.98
CA TYR A 130 -8.10 -7.87 -2.05
C TYR A 130 -9.04 -7.38 -3.15
N LEU A 131 -8.80 -6.17 -3.64
CA LEU A 131 -9.41 -5.65 -4.85
C LEU A 131 -8.47 -5.95 -6.02
N VAL A 132 -8.97 -6.60 -7.06
CA VAL A 132 -8.14 -7.09 -8.17
C VAL A 132 -8.74 -6.62 -9.49
N ALA A 133 -7.94 -5.94 -10.31
CA ALA A 133 -8.30 -5.47 -11.64
C ALA A 133 -7.90 -6.50 -12.70
N LEU A 134 -8.87 -6.87 -13.55
CA LEU A 134 -8.77 -8.00 -14.49
C LEU A 134 -8.85 -7.57 -15.95
N GLY A 135 -8.54 -6.31 -16.23
CA GLY A 135 -8.63 -5.73 -17.57
C GLY A 135 -10.09 -5.58 -17.98
N GLU A 136 -10.42 -6.10 -19.17
CA GLU A 136 -11.78 -6.06 -19.71
C GLU A 136 -12.78 -6.92 -18.91
N SER A 137 -12.29 -7.93 -18.18
CA SER A 137 -13.12 -8.81 -17.35
C SER A 137 -13.65 -8.14 -16.08
N GLY A 138 -13.25 -6.90 -15.82
CA GLY A 138 -13.77 -6.09 -14.73
C GLY A 138 -12.89 -6.10 -13.48
N VAL A 139 -13.53 -5.96 -12.31
CA VAL A 139 -12.85 -5.88 -11.01
C VAL A 139 -13.47 -6.89 -10.05
N MET A 140 -12.64 -7.63 -9.32
CA MET A 140 -13.09 -8.61 -8.32
C MET A 140 -12.64 -8.20 -6.93
N VAL A 141 -13.49 -8.46 -5.93
CA VAL A 141 -13.08 -8.52 -4.53
C VAL A 141 -12.96 -9.98 -4.14
N VAL A 142 -11.79 -10.37 -3.65
CA VAL A 142 -11.51 -11.74 -3.21
C VAL A 142 -11.09 -11.77 -1.75
N ASP A 143 -11.31 -12.91 -1.10
CA ASP A 143 -10.81 -13.16 0.25
C ASP A 143 -9.34 -13.63 0.27
N ALA A 144 -8.84 -13.94 1.46
CA ALA A 144 -7.50 -14.44 1.69
C ALA A 144 -7.20 -15.80 1.02
N ALA A 145 -8.23 -16.56 0.64
CA ALA A 145 -8.09 -17.83 -0.08
C ALA A 145 -8.16 -17.66 -1.60
N GLY A 146 -8.42 -16.45 -2.10
CA GLY A 146 -8.66 -16.19 -3.52
C GLY A 146 -10.10 -16.45 -3.96
N THR A 147 -11.01 -16.73 -3.02
CA THR A 147 -12.42 -16.93 -3.33
C THR A 147 -13.04 -15.58 -3.66
N MET A 148 -13.80 -15.52 -4.77
CA MET A 148 -14.56 -14.32 -5.11
C MET A 148 -15.65 -14.06 -4.09
N LEU A 149 -15.62 -12.86 -3.50
CA LEU A 149 -16.69 -12.35 -2.65
C LEU A 149 -17.76 -11.63 -3.48
N PHE A 150 -17.32 -10.78 -4.42
CA PHE A 150 -18.19 -10.13 -5.40
C PHE A 150 -17.38 -9.56 -6.57
N HIS A 151 -18.08 -9.17 -7.63
CA HIS A 151 -17.50 -8.68 -8.88
C HIS A 151 -18.21 -7.40 -9.34
N PHE A 152 -17.44 -6.46 -9.87
CA PHE A 152 -17.93 -5.30 -10.61
C PHE A 152 -17.67 -5.52 -12.10
N ALA A 153 -18.73 -5.47 -12.90
CA ALA A 153 -18.66 -5.51 -14.36
C ALA A 153 -18.18 -4.17 -14.96
N VAL A 154 -17.09 -3.63 -14.43
CA VAL A 154 -16.46 -2.37 -14.85
C VAL A 154 -15.03 -2.66 -15.27
N PRO A 155 -14.69 -2.54 -16.56
CA PRO A 155 -13.34 -2.78 -17.06
C PRO A 155 -12.30 -1.92 -16.33
N ALA A 156 -11.21 -2.56 -15.91
CA ALA A 156 -10.19 -1.91 -15.11
C ALA A 156 -8.82 -2.57 -15.29
N GLN A 157 -7.79 -1.76 -15.51
CA GLN A 157 -6.39 -2.19 -15.55
C GLN A 157 -5.53 -1.51 -14.48
N LYS A 158 -6.02 -0.40 -13.89
CA LYS A 158 -5.37 0.31 -12.78
C LYS A 158 -6.39 0.62 -11.69
N ILE A 159 -5.93 0.57 -10.45
CA ILE A 159 -6.69 0.86 -9.23
C ILE A 159 -6.03 2.05 -8.53
N VAL A 160 -6.83 3.05 -8.20
CA VAL A 160 -6.48 4.15 -7.29
C VAL A 160 -7.31 3.93 -6.02
N ILE A 161 -6.67 3.51 -4.93
CA ILE A 161 -7.37 3.15 -3.70
C ILE A 161 -7.46 4.37 -2.77
N ALA A 162 -8.62 4.61 -2.17
CA ALA A 162 -8.75 5.64 -1.14
C ALA A 162 -7.98 5.24 0.12
N HIS A 163 -7.49 6.20 0.90
CA HIS A 163 -6.83 5.92 2.19
C HIS A 163 -7.71 5.07 3.13
N SER A 164 -9.03 5.28 3.09
CA SER A 164 -10.00 4.48 3.86
C SER A 164 -10.17 3.04 3.37
N ARG A 165 -9.66 2.68 2.18
CA ARG A 165 -9.85 1.37 1.52
C ARG A 165 -11.31 0.95 1.30
N GLN A 166 -12.27 1.86 1.49
CA GLN A 166 -13.71 1.63 1.29
C GLN A 166 -14.19 2.09 -0.09
N VAL A 167 -13.39 2.91 -0.76
CA VAL A 167 -13.68 3.48 -2.07
C VAL A 167 -12.45 3.33 -2.94
N ALA A 168 -12.65 3.07 -4.23
CA ALA A 168 -11.57 3.06 -5.22
C ALA A 168 -12.01 3.78 -6.50
N LEU A 169 -11.06 4.36 -7.22
CA LEU A 169 -11.22 4.61 -8.64
C LEU A 169 -10.59 3.47 -9.40
N VAL A 170 -11.24 3.05 -10.48
CA VAL A 170 -10.72 2.07 -11.40
C VAL A 170 -10.67 2.66 -12.80
N LEU A 171 -9.57 2.37 -13.49
CA LEU A 171 -9.24 3.04 -14.73
C LEU A 171 -8.93 2.02 -15.82
N ILE A 172 -9.36 2.32 -17.04
CA ILE A 172 -8.94 1.60 -18.24
C ILE A 172 -8.57 2.56 -19.35
N TRP A 173 -7.46 2.26 -20.04
CA TRP A 173 -6.98 3.07 -21.13
C TRP A 173 -7.81 2.82 -22.40
N ARG A 174 -8.20 3.90 -23.06
CA ARG A 174 -8.97 3.88 -24.31
C ARG A 174 -8.24 4.72 -25.36
N GLY A 175 -7.00 4.35 -25.64
CA GLY A 175 -6.20 4.88 -26.75
C GLY A 175 -5.53 6.23 -26.48
N ASN A 176 -6.28 7.25 -26.07
CA ASN A 176 -5.75 8.59 -25.74
C ASN A 176 -6.35 9.21 -24.46
N VAL A 177 -7.30 8.52 -23.84
CA VAL A 177 -7.99 8.94 -22.62
C VAL A 177 -8.21 7.75 -21.70
N TRP A 178 -8.34 8.02 -20.41
CA TRP A 178 -8.72 7.04 -19.42
C TRP A 178 -10.23 7.08 -19.20
N ARG A 179 -10.89 5.93 -19.23
CA ARG A 179 -12.22 5.81 -18.63
C ARG A 179 -12.05 5.58 -17.14
N VAL A 180 -12.76 6.36 -16.33
CA VAL A 180 -12.66 6.32 -14.87
C VAL A 180 -14.02 5.97 -14.29
N SER A 181 -14.04 5.01 -13.36
CA SER A 181 -15.22 4.68 -12.58
C SER A 181 -14.88 4.66 -11.10
N LYS A 182 -15.83 5.06 -10.27
CA LYS A 182 -15.72 5.02 -8.81
C LYS A 182 -16.45 3.79 -8.28
N LEU A 183 -15.77 3.03 -7.44
CA LEU A 183 -16.30 1.87 -6.74
C LEU A 183 -16.54 2.25 -5.28
N ASP A 184 -17.76 2.05 -4.82
CA ASP A 184 -18.09 1.97 -3.40
C ASP A 184 -18.03 0.49 -3.01
N LEU A 185 -17.00 0.14 -2.24
CA LEU A 185 -16.70 -1.25 -1.86
C LEU A 185 -17.60 -1.74 -0.72
N VAL A 186 -18.21 -0.82 0.03
CA VAL A 186 -19.11 -1.13 1.14
C VAL A 186 -20.51 -1.43 0.59
N ASN A 187 -21.05 -0.51 -0.22
CA ASN A 187 -22.38 -0.63 -0.81
C ASN A 187 -22.40 -1.47 -2.09
N ARG A 188 -21.21 -1.87 -2.59
CA ARG A 188 -21.04 -2.67 -3.82
C ARG A 188 -21.64 -1.98 -5.04
N VAL A 189 -21.47 -0.67 -5.13
CA VAL A 189 -21.95 0.15 -6.24
C VAL A 189 -20.77 0.62 -7.07
N ALA A 190 -20.93 0.58 -8.39
CA ALA A 190 -20.01 1.23 -9.31
C ALA A 190 -20.71 2.39 -10.02
N LYS A 191 -20.02 3.53 -10.10
CA LYS A 191 -20.46 4.72 -10.82
C LYS A 191 -19.44 5.06 -11.90
N ASP A 192 -19.88 5.08 -13.14
CA ASP A 192 -19.05 5.60 -14.22
C ASP A 192 -18.92 7.11 -14.10
N LEU A 193 -17.69 7.62 -14.09
CA LEU A 193 -17.39 9.04 -13.99
C LEU A 193 -17.05 9.65 -15.36
N GLY A 194 -16.90 8.82 -16.40
CA GLY A 194 -16.63 9.25 -17.77
C GLY A 194 -15.16 9.18 -18.16
N MET A 195 -14.78 9.96 -19.16
CA MET A 195 -13.46 9.94 -19.78
C MET A 195 -12.62 11.14 -19.32
N LEU A 196 -11.36 10.91 -18.96
CA LEU A 196 -10.43 11.94 -18.53
C LEU A 196 -9.07 11.77 -19.21
N ALA A 197 -8.59 12.85 -19.83
CA ALA A 197 -7.25 12.91 -20.41
C ALA A 197 -6.23 13.25 -19.31
N MET A 198 -5.27 12.35 -19.09
CA MET A 198 -4.16 12.52 -18.16
C MET A 198 -3.00 11.63 -18.59
N ASP A 199 -1.78 12.08 -18.31
CA ASP A 199 -0.55 11.36 -18.64
C ASP A 199 -0.03 10.58 -17.41
N VAL A 200 -0.31 11.11 -16.22
CA VAL A 200 0.12 10.54 -14.93
C VAL A 200 -0.94 10.86 -13.87
N PHE A 201 -1.03 10.01 -12.84
CA PHE A 201 -1.97 10.19 -11.74
C PHE A 201 -1.44 9.60 -10.45
N ALA A 202 -1.94 10.08 -9.32
CA ALA A 202 -1.67 9.47 -8.02
C ALA A 202 -2.39 8.12 -7.89
N HIS A 203 -1.69 7.09 -7.38
CA HIS A 203 -2.23 5.75 -7.15
C HIS A 203 -3.02 5.59 -5.83
N ALA A 204 -3.13 6.68 -5.06
CA ALA A 204 -3.94 6.79 -3.85
C ALA A 204 -4.59 8.18 -3.80
N PHE A 205 -5.67 8.32 -3.02
CA PHE A 205 -6.41 9.57 -2.87
C PHE A 205 -7.23 9.60 -1.56
N ASP A 206 -7.81 10.75 -1.22
CA ASP A 206 -8.54 10.92 0.05
C ASP A 206 -10.00 10.42 0.02
N GLY A 207 -10.46 9.85 -1.10
CA GLY A 207 -11.85 9.41 -1.32
C GLY A 207 -12.71 10.39 -2.13
N SER A 208 -12.28 11.65 -2.26
CA SER A 208 -12.97 12.73 -2.96
C SER A 208 -12.08 13.52 -3.93
N ASN A 209 -10.87 13.87 -3.51
CA ASN A 209 -9.94 14.71 -4.26
C ASN A 209 -8.81 13.84 -4.79
N TRP A 210 -8.56 13.93 -6.09
CA TRP A 210 -7.56 13.11 -6.76
C TRP A 210 -6.57 13.95 -7.56
N THR A 211 -5.28 13.65 -7.43
CA THR A 211 -4.22 14.36 -8.15
C THR A 211 -3.95 13.69 -9.49
N ILE A 212 -3.99 14.48 -10.56
CA ILE A 212 -3.71 14.08 -11.95
C ILE A 212 -2.75 15.07 -12.61
N GLY A 213 -1.92 14.57 -13.53
CA GLY A 213 -1.01 15.35 -14.35
C GLY A 213 -1.33 15.24 -15.85
N LYS A 214 -1.20 16.34 -16.58
CA LYS A 214 -1.30 16.37 -18.05
C LYS A 214 -0.33 17.41 -18.60
N GLY A 215 0.68 16.96 -19.36
CA GLY A 215 1.79 17.79 -19.80
C GLY A 215 2.43 18.55 -18.63
N PRO A 216 2.68 19.87 -18.75
CA PRO A 216 3.25 20.70 -17.69
C PRO A 216 2.19 21.19 -16.68
N GLN A 217 1.10 20.43 -16.48
CA GLN A 217 0.03 20.79 -15.57
C GLN A 217 -0.22 19.70 -14.54
N LEU A 218 -0.41 20.12 -13.30
CA LEU A 218 -0.89 19.30 -12.21
C LEU A 218 -2.25 19.83 -11.75
N ARG A 219 -3.21 18.94 -11.53
CA ARG A 219 -4.55 19.30 -11.06
C ARG A 219 -4.99 18.36 -9.95
N VAL A 220 -5.71 18.91 -8.99
CA VAL A 220 -6.47 18.18 -7.99
C VAL A 220 -7.93 18.35 -8.35
N VAL A 221 -8.60 17.23 -8.57
CA VAL A 221 -9.96 17.20 -9.07
C VAL A 221 -10.91 16.55 -8.07
N ASP A 222 -12.12 17.10 -7.95
CA ASP A 222 -13.22 16.49 -7.21
C ASP A 222 -13.86 15.39 -8.06
N VAL A 223 -13.73 14.13 -7.63
CA VAL A 223 -14.22 12.97 -8.40
C VAL A 223 -15.74 12.87 -8.39
N ASP A 224 -16.42 13.44 -7.40
CA ASP A 224 -17.87 13.39 -7.27
C ASP A 224 -18.56 14.53 -8.04
N ARG A 225 -17.82 15.61 -8.34
CA ARG A 225 -18.29 16.77 -9.11
C ARG A 225 -17.78 16.80 -10.56
N GLY A 226 -17.66 15.63 -11.19
CA GLY A 226 -17.29 15.55 -12.61
C GLY A 226 -15.87 16.04 -12.90
N PHE A 227 -14.94 15.81 -11.98
CA PHE A 227 -13.54 16.23 -12.06
C PHE A 227 -13.33 17.75 -12.06
N GLU A 228 -14.20 18.50 -11.37
CA GLU A 228 -14.01 19.92 -11.12
C GLU A 228 -12.62 20.17 -10.49
N THR A 229 -11.86 21.11 -11.03
CA THR A 229 -10.51 21.41 -10.54
C THR A 229 -10.59 22.25 -9.27
N LEU A 230 -10.16 21.69 -8.15
CA LEU A 230 -10.13 22.35 -6.85
C LEU A 230 -8.82 23.12 -6.62
N TRP A 231 -7.73 22.60 -7.18
CA TRP A 231 -6.39 23.20 -7.08
C TRP A 231 -5.57 22.79 -8.30
N HIS A 232 -4.65 23.64 -8.74
CA HIS A 232 -3.80 23.33 -9.88
C HIS A 232 -2.48 24.10 -9.85
N VAL A 233 -1.52 23.58 -10.61
CA VAL A 233 -0.30 24.27 -11.04
C VAL A 233 -0.24 24.13 -12.55
N SER A 234 -0.33 25.24 -13.28
CA SER A 234 -0.42 25.25 -14.75
C SER A 234 0.89 25.60 -15.46
N ASP A 235 1.90 25.99 -14.71
CA ASP A 235 3.17 26.53 -15.16
C ASP A 235 4.35 25.70 -14.63
N LEU A 236 4.20 24.37 -14.61
CA LEU A 236 5.35 23.51 -14.31
C LEU A 236 6.41 23.71 -15.40
N PRO A 237 7.70 23.70 -15.03
CA PRO A 237 8.77 23.90 -16.00
C PRO A 237 8.76 22.84 -17.11
N GLU A 238 8.32 21.63 -16.78
CA GLU A 238 8.34 20.46 -17.65
C GLU A 238 7.20 19.50 -17.29
N SER A 239 7.01 18.47 -18.12
CA SER A 239 5.93 17.50 -17.93
C SER A 239 6.17 16.59 -16.71
N VAL A 240 5.09 16.32 -15.98
CA VAL A 240 5.11 15.41 -14.83
C VAL A 240 5.28 13.97 -15.30
N ARG A 241 6.29 13.28 -14.76
CA ARG A 241 6.62 11.88 -15.08
C ARG A 241 6.03 10.89 -14.09
N ALA A 242 6.05 11.25 -12.81
CA ALA A 242 5.52 10.40 -11.74
C ALA A 242 4.92 11.27 -10.64
N ILE A 243 3.85 10.75 -10.03
CA ILE A 243 3.20 11.33 -8.86
C ILE A 243 3.16 10.25 -7.78
N LYS A 244 3.58 10.61 -6.57
CA LYS A 244 3.41 9.76 -5.40
C LYS A 244 2.73 10.54 -4.29
N VAL A 245 1.73 9.91 -3.67
CA VAL A 245 0.92 10.51 -2.63
C VAL A 245 0.80 9.52 -1.48
N ASP A 246 0.96 10.04 -0.26
CA ASP A 246 0.52 9.42 0.99
C ASP A 246 -0.44 10.39 1.72
N GLU A 247 -0.86 10.07 2.95
CA GLU A 247 -1.81 10.90 3.70
C GLU A 247 -1.28 12.30 4.06
N HIS A 248 0.04 12.49 4.00
CA HIS A 248 0.73 13.68 4.48
C HIS A 248 1.59 14.36 3.42
N ASN A 249 1.95 13.67 2.34
CA ASN A 249 2.90 14.18 1.36
C ASN A 249 2.45 13.87 -0.07
N GLU A 250 2.79 14.79 -0.97
CA GLU A 250 2.74 14.59 -2.41
C GLU A 250 4.09 14.94 -3.03
N TYR A 251 4.61 14.01 -3.82
CA TYR A 251 5.89 14.11 -4.50
C TYR A 251 5.69 14.03 -6.01
N LEU A 252 6.33 14.93 -6.74
CA LEU A 252 6.24 15.05 -8.19
C LEU A 252 7.63 14.94 -8.79
N TRP A 253 7.81 14.01 -9.72
CA TRP A 253 9.00 13.98 -10.56
C TRP A 253 8.68 14.63 -11.89
N LEU A 254 9.41 15.68 -12.22
CA LEU A 254 9.30 16.42 -13.47
C LEU A 254 10.48 16.05 -14.36
N SER A 255 10.26 16.05 -15.67
CA SER A 255 11.38 16.02 -16.61
C SER A 255 12.23 17.28 -16.45
N ALA A 256 13.49 17.24 -16.88
CA ALA A 256 14.32 18.41 -17.04
C ALA A 256 15.19 18.30 -18.31
N PRO A 257 15.66 19.43 -18.86
CA PRO A 257 16.58 19.42 -20.01
C PRO A 257 17.80 18.53 -19.76
N GLY A 258 18.33 17.92 -20.83
CA GLY A 258 19.48 17.01 -20.73
C GLY A 258 19.15 15.62 -20.17
N GLY A 259 17.85 15.27 -20.09
CA GLY A 259 17.40 13.97 -19.58
C GLY A 259 17.37 13.89 -18.06
N CYS A 260 17.53 14.99 -17.34
CA CYS A 260 17.51 15.02 -15.88
C CYS A 260 16.09 14.90 -15.31
N LEU A 261 15.98 14.65 -13.99
CA LEU A 261 14.72 14.72 -13.25
C LEU A 261 14.79 15.79 -12.16
N MET A 262 13.74 16.59 -12.04
CA MET A 262 13.49 17.49 -10.91
C MET A 262 12.44 16.92 -10.00
N LEU A 263 12.47 17.32 -8.74
CA LEU A 263 11.57 16.81 -7.72
C LEU A 263 10.95 17.93 -6.90
N TRP A 264 9.63 17.91 -6.81
CA TRP A 264 8.86 18.85 -6.01
C TRP A 264 8.09 18.10 -4.91
N HIS A 265 8.07 18.67 -3.72
CA HIS A 265 7.39 18.10 -2.54
C HIS A 265 6.35 19.07 -1.99
N TYR A 266 5.13 18.58 -1.79
CA TYR A 266 4.05 19.27 -1.11
C TYR A 266 3.64 18.54 0.17
N ARG A 267 3.33 19.31 1.21
CA ARG A 267 2.72 18.84 2.46
C ARG A 267 1.20 18.88 2.32
N LEU A 268 0.53 17.77 2.64
CA LEU A 268 -0.92 17.63 2.67
C LEU A 268 -1.45 17.82 4.11
N PRO A 269 -2.73 18.23 4.29
CA PRO A 269 -3.73 18.48 3.25
C PRO A 269 -3.64 19.88 2.61
N GLU A 270 -2.93 20.84 3.21
CA GLU A 270 -2.92 22.24 2.75
C GLU A 270 -2.21 22.44 1.40
N ARG A 271 -1.54 21.41 0.88
CA ARG A 271 -0.73 21.44 -0.35
C ARG A 271 0.28 22.58 -0.35
N ARG A 272 0.97 22.73 0.78
CA ARG A 272 2.06 23.71 0.92
C ARG A 272 3.33 23.13 0.30
N LEU A 273 3.91 23.85 -0.68
CA LEU A 273 5.20 23.49 -1.25
C LEU A 273 6.28 23.52 -0.16
N VAL A 274 6.96 22.39 0.03
CA VAL A 274 8.03 22.20 1.03
C VAL A 274 9.40 22.36 0.39
N SER A 275 9.64 21.69 -0.75
CA SER A 275 10.93 21.75 -1.44
C SER A 275 10.80 21.66 -2.97
N ARG A 276 11.82 22.19 -3.64
CA ARG A 276 12.11 22.01 -5.07
C ARG A 276 13.57 21.62 -5.18
N GLU A 277 13.83 20.35 -5.46
CA GLU A 277 15.17 19.86 -5.66
C GLU A 277 15.58 20.01 -7.13
N SER A 278 16.81 20.47 -7.33
CA SER A 278 17.38 20.73 -8.65
C SER A 278 17.47 19.46 -9.49
N ALA A 279 17.54 19.65 -10.81
CA ALA A 279 17.73 18.57 -11.76
C ALA A 279 19.02 17.78 -11.43
N PHE A 280 18.92 16.46 -11.33
CA PHE A 280 20.08 15.58 -11.16
C PHE A 280 20.40 14.87 -12.48
N ASP A 281 21.69 14.78 -12.83
CA ASP A 281 22.15 14.19 -14.10
C ASP A 281 21.77 12.71 -14.20
N ILE A 282 21.10 12.34 -15.31
CA ILE A 282 20.99 10.95 -15.76
C ILE A 282 22.19 10.69 -16.67
N VAL A 283 23.24 10.10 -16.12
CA VAL A 283 24.36 9.60 -16.93
C VAL A 283 23.88 8.34 -17.65
N ALA A 284 24.14 8.22 -18.96
CA ALA A 284 23.60 7.14 -19.80
C ALA A 284 23.91 5.69 -19.34
N THR A 285 24.83 5.50 -18.39
CA THR A 285 25.19 4.19 -17.80
C THR A 285 24.70 4.00 -16.35
N ASP A 286 24.13 5.02 -15.72
CA ASP A 286 23.62 4.98 -14.34
C ASP A 286 22.10 5.22 -14.41
N PHE A 287 21.31 4.21 -14.03
CA PHE A 287 19.86 4.31 -13.97
C PHE A 287 19.44 4.99 -12.65
N GLN A 288 18.46 5.90 -12.68
CA GLN A 288 17.95 6.55 -11.47
C GLN A 288 16.65 5.88 -11.01
N VAL A 289 16.58 5.55 -9.72
CA VAL A 289 15.34 5.09 -9.08
C VAL A 289 14.83 6.18 -8.15
N PRO A 290 13.62 6.71 -8.40
CA PRO A 290 12.96 7.58 -7.45
C PRO A 290 12.53 6.78 -6.21
N SER A 291 12.87 7.29 -5.03
CA SER A 291 12.38 6.78 -3.75
C SER A 291 10.91 7.16 -3.55
N ALA A 292 10.27 6.41 -2.67
CA ALA A 292 8.98 6.77 -2.11
C ALA A 292 8.91 8.15 -1.44
N THR A 293 10.04 8.64 -0.94
CA THR A 293 10.14 9.79 -0.04
C THR A 293 10.91 10.95 -0.66
N ALA A 294 10.82 11.13 -1.97
CA ALA A 294 11.58 12.15 -2.68
C ALA A 294 13.10 11.91 -2.74
N GLU A 295 13.67 10.92 -2.06
CA GLU A 295 15.08 10.64 -2.31
C GLU A 295 15.28 10.09 -3.73
N SER A 296 16.43 10.33 -4.36
CA SER A 296 16.79 9.60 -5.58
C SER A 296 18.07 8.83 -5.34
N ALA A 297 18.16 7.65 -5.95
CA ALA A 297 19.37 6.87 -5.95
C ALA A 297 19.75 6.53 -7.38
N GLN A 298 21.05 6.51 -7.64
CA GLN A 298 21.61 6.00 -8.88
C GLN A 298 22.00 4.54 -8.67
N TYR A 299 21.73 3.68 -9.63
CA TYR A 299 22.28 2.33 -9.63
C TYR A 299 22.99 2.01 -10.94
N ARG A 300 23.92 1.08 -10.84
CA ARG A 300 24.56 0.42 -11.97
C ARG A 300 24.88 -1.01 -11.61
N ILE A 301 24.90 -1.89 -12.61
CA ILE A 301 25.38 -3.25 -12.43
C ILE A 301 26.89 -3.26 -12.69
N LYS A 302 27.63 -3.99 -11.85
CA LYS A 302 29.05 -4.24 -12.05
C LYS A 302 29.28 -5.73 -12.18
N HIS A 303 29.98 -6.09 -13.24
CA HIS A 303 30.45 -7.41 -13.54
C HIS A 303 31.91 -7.49 -13.07
N ASP A 304 32.11 -8.06 -11.88
CA ASP A 304 33.41 -8.57 -11.45
C ASP A 304 33.44 -10.06 -11.77
N TYR A 305 34.62 -10.67 -11.97
CA TYR A 305 34.74 -12.13 -12.18
C TYR A 305 33.96 -12.91 -11.10
N GLY A 306 32.76 -13.40 -11.45
CA GLY A 306 31.83 -14.03 -10.51
C GLY A 306 30.42 -13.41 -10.51
N THR A 307 29.82 -13.29 -9.32
CA THR A 307 28.43 -12.86 -9.15
C THR A 307 28.25 -11.36 -9.43
N PRO A 308 27.31 -10.96 -10.30
CA PRO A 308 27.05 -9.56 -10.59
C PRO A 308 26.58 -8.82 -9.34
N THR A 309 26.96 -7.54 -9.26
CA THR A 309 26.69 -6.71 -8.10
C THR A 309 25.98 -5.43 -8.51
N LEU A 310 24.79 -5.20 -7.97
CA LEU A 310 24.14 -3.91 -8.04
C LEU A 310 24.84 -2.94 -7.10
N ILE A 311 25.29 -1.81 -7.64
CA ILE A 311 25.84 -0.72 -6.86
C ILE A 311 24.79 0.37 -6.77
N LEU A 312 24.31 0.67 -5.57
CA LEU A 312 23.40 1.77 -5.31
C LEU A 312 24.18 2.95 -4.72
N LYS A 313 24.10 4.12 -5.34
CA LYS A 313 24.68 5.38 -4.84
C LYS A 313 23.55 6.32 -4.42
N GLN A 314 23.64 6.84 -3.21
CA GLN A 314 22.66 7.77 -2.67
C GLN A 314 23.31 8.69 -1.64
N HIS A 315 23.12 10.01 -1.75
CA HIS A 315 23.70 11.00 -0.84
C HIS A 315 25.23 10.82 -0.61
N GLY A 316 25.98 10.46 -1.66
CA GLY A 316 27.41 10.17 -1.58
C GLY A 316 27.78 8.82 -0.96
N VAL A 317 26.82 8.10 -0.37
CA VAL A 317 27.00 6.75 0.15
C VAL A 317 26.85 5.75 -0.99
N ARG A 318 27.74 4.74 -1.02
CA ARG A 318 27.70 3.67 -2.01
C ARG A 318 27.51 2.33 -1.34
N LYS A 319 26.42 1.65 -1.66
CA LYS A 319 26.10 0.29 -1.21
C LYS A 319 26.21 -0.72 -2.36
N ARG A 320 26.40 -2.00 -2.03
CA ARG A 320 26.65 -3.08 -2.98
C ARG A 320 25.82 -4.30 -2.61
N TYR A 321 25.04 -4.80 -3.58
CA TYR A 321 24.14 -5.94 -3.39
C TYR A 321 24.47 -7.02 -4.42
N ARG A 322 24.79 -8.22 -3.95
CA ARG A 322 25.07 -9.36 -4.82
C ARG A 322 23.77 -9.91 -5.40
N LEU A 323 23.79 -10.24 -6.69
CA LEU A 323 22.66 -10.80 -7.43
C LEU A 323 23.02 -12.23 -7.87
N PRO A 324 22.65 -13.27 -7.12
CA PRO A 324 23.08 -14.66 -7.35
C PRO A 324 22.46 -15.35 -8.59
N GLY A 325 22.22 -14.62 -9.69
CA GLY A 325 21.73 -15.20 -10.95
C GLY A 325 22.85 -15.65 -11.90
N ASN A 326 22.48 -16.43 -12.91
CA ASN A 326 23.40 -17.06 -13.87
C ASN A 326 23.23 -16.52 -15.30
N LEU A 327 22.70 -15.30 -15.46
CA LEU A 327 22.51 -14.70 -16.79
C LEU A 327 23.83 -14.27 -17.43
N PRO A 328 23.92 -14.29 -18.78
CA PRO A 328 25.02 -13.65 -19.52
C PRO A 328 25.15 -12.16 -19.16
N GLU A 329 26.39 -11.64 -19.19
CA GLU A 329 26.70 -10.24 -18.83
C GLU A 329 25.81 -9.22 -19.57
N GLU A 330 25.62 -9.41 -20.87
CA GLU A 330 24.86 -8.53 -21.77
C GLU A 330 23.36 -8.43 -21.41
N GLU A 331 22.82 -9.38 -20.64
CA GLU A 331 21.39 -9.43 -20.32
C GLU A 331 21.04 -8.74 -18.99
N TRP A 332 22.02 -8.42 -18.15
CA TRP A 332 21.76 -7.95 -16.79
C TRP A 332 21.16 -6.55 -16.71
N ASP A 333 21.59 -5.62 -17.56
CA ASP A 333 21.15 -4.23 -17.50
C ASP A 333 19.64 -4.09 -17.73
N GLU A 334 19.04 -4.94 -18.58
CA GLU A 334 17.60 -4.99 -18.84
C GLU A 334 16.85 -5.92 -17.87
N SER A 335 17.57 -6.76 -17.14
CA SER A 335 17.00 -7.81 -16.30
C SER A 335 16.90 -7.44 -14.82
N VAL A 336 17.42 -6.28 -14.40
CA VAL A 336 17.42 -5.84 -13.00
C VAL A 336 16.57 -4.59 -12.82
N SER A 337 15.64 -4.64 -11.88
CA SER A 337 14.77 -3.53 -11.52
C SER A 337 14.80 -3.30 -10.01
N PRO A 338 15.51 -2.25 -9.54
CA PRO A 338 15.45 -1.83 -8.14
C PRO A 338 14.26 -0.90 -7.89
N PHE A 339 13.63 -1.06 -6.73
CA PHE A 339 12.51 -0.26 -6.26
C PHE A 339 12.86 0.30 -4.88
N LEU A 340 12.92 1.62 -4.78
CA LEU A 340 13.36 2.30 -3.57
C LEU A 340 12.16 2.85 -2.79
N PHE A 341 12.09 2.49 -1.52
CA PHE A 341 11.16 3.05 -0.56
C PHE A 341 11.90 3.59 0.66
N GLU A 342 11.19 4.24 1.58
CA GLU A 342 11.77 4.87 2.78
C GLU A 342 12.67 3.91 3.56
N ASP A 343 12.12 2.78 4.02
CA ASP A 343 12.89 1.84 4.85
C ASP A 343 13.33 0.58 4.10
N TRP A 344 12.89 0.42 2.84
CA TRP A 344 13.01 -0.83 2.10
C TRP A 344 13.54 -0.63 0.69
N LEU A 345 14.47 -1.49 0.29
CA LEU A 345 14.93 -1.65 -1.08
C LEU A 345 14.45 -3.01 -1.58
N LEU A 346 13.70 -3.02 -2.67
CA LEU A 346 13.36 -4.24 -3.39
C LEU A 346 14.19 -4.33 -4.65
N ILE A 347 14.77 -5.48 -4.95
CA ILE A 347 15.52 -5.70 -6.19
C ILE A 347 14.90 -6.91 -6.88
N SER A 348 14.28 -6.70 -8.04
CA SER A 348 13.90 -7.77 -8.95
C SER A 348 15.05 -8.02 -9.92
N TYR A 349 15.40 -9.28 -10.13
CA TYR A 349 16.33 -9.66 -11.18
C TYR A 349 16.01 -11.02 -11.79
N ARG A 350 16.26 -11.20 -13.09
CA ARG A 350 16.05 -12.48 -13.76
C ARG A 350 17.17 -13.48 -13.40
N VAL A 351 16.82 -14.77 -13.27
CA VAL A 351 17.74 -15.84 -12.88
C VAL A 351 17.94 -16.85 -14.03
N GLU A 352 16.86 -17.34 -14.65
CA GLU A 352 16.89 -18.28 -15.79
C GLU A 352 15.61 -18.15 -16.65
N GLN A 353 15.70 -18.33 -17.97
CA GLN A 353 14.63 -18.39 -19.00
C GLN A 353 13.51 -17.34 -18.94
N HIS A 354 12.76 -17.20 -17.83
CA HIS A 354 11.87 -16.07 -17.50
C HIS A 354 11.62 -15.92 -15.97
N ASP A 355 12.30 -16.69 -15.13
CA ASP A 355 12.16 -16.68 -13.69
C ASP A 355 12.87 -15.47 -13.10
N THR A 356 12.22 -14.82 -12.14
CA THR A 356 12.75 -13.67 -11.43
C THR A 356 12.90 -13.98 -9.94
N CYS A 357 13.94 -13.42 -9.35
CA CYS A 357 14.14 -13.40 -7.92
C CYS A 357 13.92 -11.97 -7.41
N TRP A 358 13.30 -11.86 -6.24
CA TRP A 358 13.02 -10.61 -5.57
C TRP A 358 13.72 -10.60 -4.22
N HIS A 359 14.67 -9.69 -4.05
CA HIS A 359 15.29 -9.42 -2.75
C HIS A 359 14.54 -8.29 -2.05
N VAL A 360 14.13 -8.50 -0.80
CA VAL A 360 13.55 -7.47 0.08
C VAL A 360 14.56 -7.15 1.18
N ILE A 361 15.11 -5.94 1.13
CA ILE A 361 16.25 -5.52 1.94
C ILE A 361 15.83 -4.34 2.82
N HIS A 362 16.08 -4.45 4.13
CA HIS A 362 15.88 -3.34 5.05
C HIS A 362 17.05 -2.34 4.92
N ARG A 363 16.75 -1.08 4.59
CA ARG A 363 17.76 -0.08 4.19
C ARG A 363 18.68 0.35 5.32
N ALA A 364 18.15 0.50 6.54
CA ALA A 364 18.95 1.01 7.66
C ALA A 364 19.98 -0.03 8.14
N SER A 365 19.61 -1.31 8.20
CA SER A 365 20.52 -2.39 8.61
C SER A 365 21.24 -3.08 7.46
N ASP A 366 20.86 -2.77 6.21
CA ASP A 366 21.36 -3.41 4.98
C ASP A 366 21.15 -4.93 4.93
N ARG A 367 20.16 -5.43 5.69
CA ARG A 367 19.91 -6.86 5.82
C ARG A 367 18.92 -7.34 4.76
N LEU A 368 19.31 -8.39 4.03
CA LEU A 368 18.41 -9.17 3.18
C LEU A 368 17.44 -9.94 4.06
N CYS A 369 16.16 -9.57 4.03
CA CYS A 369 15.15 -10.16 4.89
C CYS A 369 14.33 -11.22 4.16
N VAL A 370 14.11 -11.06 2.85
CA VAL A 370 13.37 -12.03 2.02
C VAL A 370 14.05 -12.21 0.68
N THR A 371 14.12 -13.46 0.25
CA THR A 371 14.32 -13.88 -1.14
C THR A 371 13.02 -14.50 -1.62
N LEU A 372 12.40 -13.94 -2.66
CA LEU A 372 11.16 -14.44 -3.24
C LEU A 372 11.39 -14.89 -4.68
N HIS A 373 11.15 -16.16 -4.96
CA HIS A 373 11.25 -16.74 -6.29
C HIS A 373 9.92 -16.63 -7.04
N TRP A 374 9.95 -16.12 -8.27
CA TRP A 374 8.77 -15.87 -9.10
C TRP A 374 8.93 -16.44 -10.52
N PRO A 375 8.09 -17.40 -10.93
CA PRO A 375 8.31 -18.15 -12.17
C PRO A 375 7.66 -17.51 -13.42
N GLN A 376 8.37 -17.60 -14.55
CA GLN A 376 7.90 -17.49 -15.94
C GLN A 376 7.23 -16.18 -16.41
N SER A 377 6.74 -15.32 -15.52
CA SER A 377 6.03 -14.09 -15.87
C SER A 377 6.55 -12.92 -15.03
N PRO A 378 6.76 -11.73 -15.61
CA PRO A 378 7.20 -10.58 -14.84
C PRO A 378 6.11 -10.18 -13.83
N ALA A 379 6.48 -10.17 -12.55
CA ALA A 379 5.62 -9.66 -11.51
C ALA A 379 5.63 -8.13 -11.51
N GLN A 380 4.45 -7.53 -11.36
CA GLN A 380 4.29 -6.13 -10.99
C GLN A 380 4.34 -6.00 -9.47
N LEU A 381 4.94 -4.92 -8.99
CA LEU A 381 5.02 -4.57 -7.57
C LEU A 381 4.07 -3.42 -7.25
N ARG A 382 3.31 -3.55 -6.17
CA ARG A 382 2.61 -2.44 -5.53
C ARG A 382 2.91 -2.41 -4.04
N ARG A 383 3.16 -1.22 -3.49
CA ARG A 383 3.25 -0.99 -2.04
C ARG A 383 2.13 -0.07 -1.57
N LEU A 384 1.47 -0.45 -0.48
CA LEU A 384 0.51 0.39 0.23
C LEU A 384 0.79 0.31 1.73
N GLY A 385 1.44 1.32 2.30
CA GLY A 385 1.90 1.27 3.69
C GLY A 385 2.91 0.14 3.90
N SER A 386 2.59 -0.79 4.81
CA SER A 386 3.38 -2.00 5.09
C SER A 386 3.02 -3.21 4.22
N ASP A 387 2.02 -3.08 3.34
CA ASP A 387 1.59 -4.13 2.43
C ASP A 387 2.39 -4.05 1.12
N LEU A 388 3.12 -5.12 0.79
CA LEU A 388 3.79 -5.33 -0.50
C LEU A 388 3.03 -6.40 -1.29
N LEU A 389 2.50 -6.03 -2.44
CA LEU A 389 1.84 -6.95 -3.37
C LEU A 389 2.73 -7.18 -4.58
N LEU A 390 2.98 -8.45 -4.88
CA LEU A 390 3.51 -8.88 -6.17
C LEU A 390 2.42 -9.64 -6.91
N PHE A 391 2.20 -9.33 -8.18
CA PHE A 391 1.18 -10.01 -8.98
C PHE A 391 1.53 -10.04 -10.47
N ASP A 392 0.99 -11.00 -11.22
CA ASP A 392 1.32 -11.18 -12.63
C ASP A 392 0.10 -11.46 -13.53
N GLY A 393 0.39 -11.49 -14.84
CA GLY A 393 -0.59 -11.84 -15.87
C GLY A 393 -1.01 -13.31 -15.88
N GLN A 394 -0.46 -14.15 -15.00
CA GLN A 394 -0.82 -15.57 -14.84
C GLN A 394 -1.75 -15.79 -13.64
N GLY A 395 -2.25 -14.72 -13.01
CA GLY A 395 -3.20 -14.82 -11.90
C GLY A 395 -2.57 -15.15 -10.56
N ARG A 396 -1.25 -14.94 -10.41
CA ARG A 396 -0.55 -15.07 -9.14
C ARG A 396 -0.61 -13.75 -8.39
N LEU A 397 -0.87 -13.80 -7.09
CA LEU A 397 -0.74 -12.67 -6.19
C LEU A 397 -0.05 -13.15 -4.90
N SER A 398 1.07 -12.54 -4.56
CA SER A 398 1.74 -12.71 -3.27
C SER A 398 1.69 -11.42 -2.48
N HIS A 399 1.11 -11.49 -1.28
CA HIS A 399 1.03 -10.39 -0.33
C HIS A 399 2.04 -10.61 0.79
N ILE A 400 3.00 -9.71 0.91
CA ILE A 400 3.96 -9.66 2.00
C ILE A 400 3.59 -8.49 2.89
N ASN A 401 3.32 -8.75 4.17
CA ASN A 401 3.15 -7.68 5.15
C ASN A 401 4.43 -7.53 5.98
N ILE A 402 5.02 -6.33 5.90
CA ILE A 402 6.32 -6.02 6.51
C ILE A 402 6.23 -5.97 8.04
N ASP A 403 5.11 -5.49 8.60
CA ASP A 403 4.97 -5.27 10.04
C ASP A 403 4.87 -6.57 10.82
N ASN A 404 4.35 -7.63 10.19
CA ASN A 404 4.18 -8.94 10.80
C ASN A 404 4.98 -10.07 10.15
N ALA A 405 5.82 -9.73 9.17
CA ALA A 405 6.69 -10.66 8.45
C ALA A 405 5.95 -11.88 7.86
N SER A 406 4.72 -11.69 7.39
CA SER A 406 3.91 -12.75 6.79
C SER A 406 3.90 -12.68 5.27
N GLN A 407 3.73 -13.85 4.65
CA GLN A 407 3.43 -13.99 3.23
C GLN A 407 2.07 -14.68 3.08
N ARG A 408 1.27 -14.21 2.14
CA ARG A 408 0.05 -14.86 1.69
C ARG A 408 0.05 -14.99 0.18
N ASN A 409 -0.24 -16.19 -0.29
CA ASN A 409 -0.23 -16.54 -1.70
C ASN A 409 -1.64 -16.84 -2.18
N ILE A 410 -2.03 -16.24 -3.29
CA ILE A 410 -3.34 -16.34 -3.90
C ILE A 410 -3.16 -16.69 -5.38
N SER A 411 -3.89 -17.71 -5.83
CA SER A 411 -4.04 -18.07 -7.23
C SER A 411 -5.47 -17.75 -7.65
N LEU A 412 -5.65 -16.86 -8.62
CA LEU A 412 -6.97 -16.40 -9.04
C LEU A 412 -7.52 -17.26 -10.19
N HIS A 413 -8.62 -17.96 -9.96
CA HIS A 413 -9.23 -18.93 -10.89
C HIS A 413 -10.55 -18.50 -11.52
#